data_AF-A0A3C0G8M7-F1
#
_entry.id   AF-A0A3C0G8M7-F1
#
_cell.length_a   1.000
_cell.length_b   1.000
_cell.length_c   1.000
_cell.angle_alpha   90.00
_cell.angle_beta   90.00
_cell.angle_gamma   90.00
#
_symmetry.space_group_name_H-M   'P 1'
#
loop_
_entity.id
_entity.type
_entity.pdbx_description
1 polymer ?
#
loop_
_entity_poly.entity_id
_entity_poly.type
_entity_poly.pdbx_seq_one_letter_code
_entity_poly.pdbx_strand_id
1 'polypeptide(L)'
;NNYKDSEVWMRKFKKAKKNDVRALKYDKGVGYFDELMTASNEYTIENLTSVNSKESDFAPSFYKDFIVFSTARDLETTSRSATPYLNLYKTIRPEQGEYSTATHFSDELKSVANESSTSFSQDGNTMYFTRNNYKKGSFNRDKKGISRLKIYRSTFKDGKWGNIEDLPFNSDLYSVAHPALNKKGDKLYFSSDMPGTLGASDIFVVDIHTDGTFGTPVNLGSKINTESKETFPFITASDVLYFASDGHPGLGGLDIFSIDLPNQGAVKNLGNPINSANDDFSMIFDEMTNSGFFASDRNGGLGADDIYALKTIDCMVTITGVAVDKDSDKPLPFATVHGKNNFGGNIGEATTNAQGKYTLEIPCQESQYTIIANLEGYEEGSLFMFTTPDEKSITNA
;
A
#
# COMPACT_ATOMS: atom_id res chain seq x y z
N ASN A 1 15.76 12.14 -2.30
CA ASN A 1 16.17 11.56 -3.62
C ASN A 1 16.42 12.65 -4.64
N ASN A 2 17.43 12.51 -5.51
CA ASN A 2 17.68 13.42 -6.63
C ASN A 2 17.22 12.78 -7.96
N TYR A 3 15.97 13.02 -8.33
CA TYR A 3 15.35 12.41 -9.52
C TYR A 3 15.99 12.88 -10.84
N LYS A 4 16.48 14.11 -10.90
CA LYS A 4 17.19 14.63 -12.09
C LYS A 4 18.47 13.85 -12.37
N ASP A 5 19.22 13.52 -11.32
CA ASP A 5 20.42 12.68 -11.45
C ASP A 5 20.06 11.23 -11.79
N SER A 6 18.96 10.71 -11.23
CA SER A 6 18.44 9.37 -11.56
C SER A 6 18.16 9.22 -13.06
N GLU A 7 17.56 10.24 -13.70
CA GLU A 7 17.34 10.21 -15.15
C GLU A 7 18.63 10.07 -15.97
N VAL A 8 19.71 10.74 -15.53
CA VAL A 8 21.01 10.64 -16.20
C VAL A 8 21.56 9.22 -16.12
N TRP A 9 21.46 8.59 -14.96
CA TRP A 9 21.89 7.20 -14.77
C TRP A 9 21.02 6.22 -15.54
N MET A 10 19.72 6.41 -15.57
CA MET A 10 18.83 5.54 -16.33
C MET A 10 19.03 5.62 -17.84
N ARG A 11 19.34 6.81 -18.38
CA ARG A 11 19.76 6.94 -19.80
C ARG A 11 21.07 6.19 -20.09
N LYS A 12 22.03 6.18 -19.16
CA LYS A 12 23.27 5.38 -19.29
C LYS A 12 22.98 3.89 -19.21
N PHE A 13 22.14 3.47 -18.26
CA PHE A 13 21.72 2.09 -18.08
C PHE A 13 21.02 1.54 -19.34
N LYS A 14 20.05 2.28 -19.90
CA LYS A 14 19.34 1.91 -21.14
C LYS A 14 20.29 1.69 -22.32
N LYS A 15 21.35 2.51 -22.44
CA LYS A 15 22.38 2.34 -23.48
C LYS A 15 23.22 1.08 -23.26
N ALA A 16 23.54 0.76 -22.01
CA ALA A 16 24.39 -0.36 -21.65
C ALA A 16 23.65 -1.72 -21.65
N LYS A 17 22.35 -1.72 -21.34
CA LYS A 17 21.54 -2.93 -21.09
C LYS A 17 20.28 -2.96 -21.95
N LYS A 18 20.46 -2.94 -23.28
CA LYS A 18 19.36 -2.80 -24.25
C LYS A 18 18.27 -3.88 -24.20
N ASN A 19 18.58 -5.06 -23.68
CA ASN A 19 17.66 -6.20 -23.59
C ASN A 19 17.11 -6.41 -22.17
N ASP A 20 17.51 -5.58 -21.20
CA ASP A 20 17.04 -5.64 -19.82
C ASP A 20 15.64 -5.03 -19.75
N VAL A 21 14.70 -5.72 -19.11
CA VAL A 21 13.28 -5.33 -19.03
C VAL A 21 13.14 -3.98 -18.35
N ARG A 22 13.95 -3.68 -17.33
CA ARG A 22 13.93 -2.36 -16.66
C ARG A 22 14.37 -1.24 -17.61
N ALA A 23 15.38 -1.51 -18.44
CA ALA A 23 15.85 -0.57 -19.45
C ALA A 23 14.79 -0.32 -20.55
N LEU A 24 14.08 -1.37 -20.95
CA LEU A 24 12.99 -1.29 -21.94
C LEU A 24 11.77 -0.54 -21.38
N LYS A 25 11.44 -0.75 -20.10
CA LYS A 25 10.34 -0.06 -19.39
C LYS A 25 10.65 1.42 -19.14
N TYR A 26 11.92 1.81 -19.12
CA TYR A 26 12.36 3.20 -19.02
C TYR A 26 12.21 3.96 -20.37
N ASP A 27 11.01 3.97 -20.92
CA ASP A 27 10.62 4.80 -22.07
C ASP A 27 9.62 5.87 -21.65
N LYS A 28 9.89 6.49 -20.51
CA LYS A 28 9.04 7.52 -19.92
C LYS A 28 9.54 8.88 -20.39
N GLY A 29 8.63 9.69 -20.92
CA GLY A 29 8.91 11.02 -21.43
C GLY A 29 9.46 11.95 -20.34
N VAL A 30 9.93 13.13 -20.76
CA VAL A 30 10.26 14.21 -19.82
C VAL A 30 9.03 14.51 -18.95
N GLY A 31 9.21 14.55 -17.63
CA GLY A 31 8.14 14.88 -16.67
C GLY A 31 7.42 13.69 -16.04
N TYR A 32 7.78 12.44 -16.33
CA TYR A 32 7.16 11.27 -15.70
C TYR A 32 7.28 11.24 -14.17
N PHE A 33 8.46 11.57 -13.64
CA PHE A 33 8.64 11.65 -12.19
C PHE A 33 7.90 12.84 -11.60
N ASP A 34 7.78 13.95 -12.33
CA ASP A 34 6.99 15.11 -11.90
C ASP A 34 5.50 14.74 -11.82
N GLU A 35 4.99 13.96 -12.77
CA GLU A 35 3.63 13.39 -12.74
C GLU A 35 3.44 12.47 -11.52
N LEU A 36 4.37 11.54 -11.28
CA LEU A 36 4.26 10.64 -10.11
C LEU A 36 4.38 11.38 -8.77
N MET A 37 5.19 12.43 -8.69
CA MET A 37 5.36 13.24 -7.48
C MET A 37 4.17 14.16 -7.22
N THR A 38 3.42 14.52 -8.26
CA THR A 38 2.22 15.33 -8.11
C THR A 38 1.20 14.52 -7.31
N ALA A 39 0.87 15.01 -6.11
CA ALA A 39 -0.06 14.33 -5.23
C ALA A 39 -1.42 14.19 -5.93
N SER A 40 -1.89 12.96 -6.06
CA SER A 40 -3.21 12.66 -6.58
C SER A 40 -4.27 13.11 -5.58
N ASN A 41 -5.27 13.83 -6.08
CA ASN A 41 -6.47 14.17 -5.32
C ASN A 41 -7.51 13.02 -5.32
N GLU A 42 -7.14 11.83 -5.82
CA GLU A 42 -8.01 10.66 -5.86
C GLU A 42 -7.93 9.82 -4.57
N TYR A 43 -6.95 10.07 -3.70
CA TYR A 43 -6.72 9.26 -2.51
C TYR A 43 -6.39 10.11 -1.28
N THR A 44 -6.92 9.71 -0.13
CA THR A 44 -6.39 10.11 1.17
C THR A 44 -5.59 8.97 1.79
N ILE A 45 -4.52 9.33 2.51
CA ILE A 45 -3.74 8.39 3.31
C ILE A 45 -3.67 8.85 4.77
N GLU A 46 -3.73 7.90 5.70
CA GLU A 46 -3.63 8.15 7.14
C GLU A 46 -2.67 7.14 7.77
N ASN A 47 -1.67 7.60 8.53
CA ASN A 47 -0.85 6.70 9.33
C ASN A 47 -1.67 6.17 10.51
N LEU A 48 -1.75 4.84 10.66
CA LEU A 48 -2.52 4.21 11.74
C LEU A 48 -1.77 4.23 13.09
N THR A 49 -1.51 5.41 13.62
CA THR A 49 -0.72 5.62 14.84
C THR A 49 -1.22 4.85 16.08
N SER A 50 -2.52 4.54 16.16
CA SER A 50 -3.11 3.73 17.24
C SER A 50 -2.89 2.21 17.08
N VAL A 51 -2.54 1.78 15.86
CA VAL A 51 -2.29 0.38 15.50
C VAL A 51 -0.79 0.11 15.43
N ASN A 52 -0.05 1.00 14.78
CA ASN A 52 1.40 0.92 14.61
C ASN A 52 2.12 0.93 15.97
N SER A 53 3.32 0.39 15.96
CA SER A 53 4.26 0.31 17.06
C SER A 53 5.55 1.06 16.70
N LYS A 54 6.54 1.02 17.58
CA LYS A 54 7.87 1.59 17.28
C LYS A 54 8.73 0.68 16.40
N GLU A 55 8.22 -0.50 16.06
CA GLU A 55 8.91 -1.52 15.30
C GLU A 55 8.31 -1.61 13.88
N SER A 56 8.73 -2.59 13.07
CA SER A 56 8.09 -2.82 11.77
C SER A 56 6.68 -3.42 11.93
N ASP A 57 5.70 -2.78 11.30
CA ASP A 57 4.31 -3.20 11.16
C ASP A 57 3.91 -3.17 9.67
N PHE A 58 3.62 -4.33 9.09
CA PHE A 58 3.43 -4.44 7.63
C PHE A 58 2.62 -5.67 7.21
N ALA A 59 2.41 -5.80 5.89
CA ALA A 59 1.64 -6.89 5.27
C ALA A 59 0.26 -7.10 5.90
N PRO A 60 -0.59 -6.05 5.88
CA PRO A 60 -1.98 -6.18 6.29
C PRO A 60 -2.74 -7.14 5.37
N SER A 61 -3.80 -7.74 5.90
CA SER A 61 -4.75 -8.57 5.16
C SER A 61 -6.12 -8.50 5.80
N PHE A 62 -7.17 -8.64 5.00
CA PHE A 62 -8.54 -8.68 5.49
C PHE A 62 -8.89 -10.06 6.06
N TYR A 63 -9.46 -10.08 7.27
CA TYR A 63 -10.00 -11.29 7.88
C TYR A 63 -11.27 -10.97 8.66
N LYS A 64 -12.44 -11.28 8.06
CA LYS A 64 -13.76 -10.96 8.64
C LYS A 64 -13.80 -9.47 9.02
N ASP A 65 -14.06 -9.18 10.30
CA ASP A 65 -14.16 -7.82 10.86
C ASP A 65 -12.80 -7.22 11.24
N PHE A 66 -11.70 -7.92 10.94
CA PHE A 66 -10.36 -7.56 11.36
C PHE A 66 -9.41 -7.29 10.20
N ILE A 67 -8.39 -6.50 10.49
CA ILE A 67 -7.14 -6.43 9.73
C ILE A 67 -6.13 -7.29 10.48
N VAL A 68 -5.49 -8.22 9.79
CA VAL A 68 -4.40 -9.04 10.32
C VAL A 68 -3.10 -8.60 9.66
N PHE A 69 -2.05 -8.37 10.45
CA PHE A 69 -0.78 -7.84 9.96
C PHE A 69 0.41 -8.44 10.71
N SER A 70 1.59 -8.25 10.13
CA SER A 70 2.86 -8.76 10.65
C SER A 70 3.51 -7.66 11.49
N THR A 71 4.04 -8.02 12.66
CA THR A 71 4.68 -7.04 13.54
C THR A 71 5.81 -7.64 14.33
N ALA A 72 6.82 -6.83 14.60
CA ALA A 72 7.90 -7.17 15.50
C ALA A 72 7.70 -6.61 16.93
N ARG A 73 6.53 -6.04 17.27
CA ARG A 73 6.27 -5.35 18.57
C ARG A 73 6.50 -6.16 19.85
N ASP A 74 6.55 -7.50 19.75
CA ASP A 74 7.01 -8.34 20.86
C ASP A 74 8.48 -8.01 21.28
N LEU A 75 9.21 -7.21 20.47
CA LEU A 75 10.51 -6.59 20.76
C LEU A 75 10.60 -5.93 22.13
N GLU A 76 9.55 -5.25 22.61
CA GLU A 76 9.59 -4.57 23.90
C GLU A 76 9.51 -5.52 25.11
N THR A 77 9.14 -6.79 24.93
CA THR A 77 8.81 -7.71 26.04
C THR A 77 9.93 -8.68 26.47
N THR A 78 11.03 -8.79 25.71
CA THR A 78 12.11 -9.75 26.00
C THR A 78 13.33 -9.11 26.67
N SER A 79 13.77 -9.66 27.80
CA SER A 79 14.99 -9.23 28.47
C SER A 79 16.24 -9.61 27.65
N ARG A 80 16.74 -8.68 26.85
CA ARG A 80 18.14 -8.51 26.40
C ARG A 80 18.92 -9.70 25.78
N SER A 81 18.33 -10.82 25.33
CA SER A 81 19.13 -11.87 24.67
C SER A 81 18.47 -12.80 23.64
N ALA A 82 17.24 -12.56 23.20
CA ALA A 82 16.66 -13.29 22.06
C ALA A 82 16.28 -12.30 20.97
N THR A 83 16.82 -12.46 19.76
CA THR A 83 16.35 -11.73 18.57
C THR A 83 14.87 -12.03 18.38
N PRO A 84 13.96 -11.04 18.48
CA PRO A 84 12.52 -11.30 18.41
C PRO A 84 12.09 -11.62 16.98
N TYR A 85 11.00 -12.37 16.88
CA TYR A 85 10.46 -12.83 15.61
C TYR A 85 9.19 -12.07 15.25
N LEU A 86 8.96 -11.89 13.95
CA LEU A 86 7.70 -11.39 13.43
C LEU A 86 6.57 -12.32 13.87
N ASN A 87 5.48 -11.72 14.38
CA ASN A 87 4.26 -12.41 14.76
C ASN A 87 3.06 -11.76 14.08
N LEU A 88 1.93 -12.48 14.06
CA LEU A 88 0.67 -11.99 13.51
C LEU A 88 -0.19 -11.35 14.58
N TYR A 89 -0.61 -10.11 14.33
CA TYR A 89 -1.52 -9.33 15.17
C TYR A 89 -2.75 -8.94 14.38
N LYS A 90 -3.79 -8.52 15.10
CA LYS A 90 -5.02 -8.02 14.52
C LYS A 90 -5.53 -6.76 15.21
N THR A 91 -6.25 -5.95 14.46
CA THR A 91 -7.11 -4.86 14.96
C THR A 91 -8.44 -4.88 14.21
N ILE A 92 -9.44 -4.19 14.74
CA ILE A 92 -10.75 -4.09 14.07
C ILE A 92 -10.67 -3.21 12.82
N ARG A 93 -11.50 -3.52 11.83
CA ARG A 93 -11.66 -2.69 10.62
C ARG A 93 -12.40 -1.39 10.98
N PRO A 94 -12.10 -0.27 10.27
CA PRO A 94 -12.75 1.02 10.51
C PRO A 94 -14.28 0.96 10.30
N GLU A 95 -14.74 0.14 9.36
CA GLU A 95 -16.17 -0.09 9.10
C GLU A 95 -16.94 -0.68 10.29
N GLN A 96 -16.23 -1.27 11.26
CA GLN A 96 -16.80 -1.94 12.44
C GLN A 96 -16.58 -1.13 13.74
N GLY A 97 -15.91 0.03 13.65
CA GLY A 97 -15.59 0.89 14.79
C GLY A 97 -14.24 1.59 14.62
N GLU A 98 -13.89 2.46 15.58
CA GLU A 98 -12.57 3.12 15.60
C GLU A 98 -11.45 2.10 15.79
N TYR A 99 -10.31 2.32 15.13
CA TYR A 99 -9.13 1.48 15.34
C TYR A 99 -8.81 1.33 16.83
N SER A 100 -8.63 0.10 17.26
CA SER A 100 -8.28 -0.23 18.64
C SER A 100 -6.86 -0.77 18.74
N THR A 101 -6.33 -0.83 19.96
CA THR A 101 -5.03 -1.43 20.24
C THR A 101 -4.96 -2.84 19.64
N ALA A 102 -3.94 -3.09 18.84
CA ALA A 102 -3.78 -4.40 18.21
C ALA A 102 -3.51 -5.49 19.25
N THR A 103 -4.05 -6.68 19.00
CA THR A 103 -3.93 -7.87 19.85
C THR A 103 -3.36 -9.02 19.04
N HIS A 104 -2.80 -10.04 19.71
CA HIS A 104 -2.34 -11.24 19.01
C HIS A 104 -3.45 -11.87 18.17
N PHE A 105 -3.10 -12.34 16.97
CA PHE A 105 -4.06 -12.94 16.06
C PHE A 105 -4.52 -14.33 16.55
N SER A 106 -3.57 -15.22 16.88
CA SER A 106 -3.81 -16.58 17.36
C SER A 106 -2.57 -17.15 18.06
N ASP A 107 -2.78 -17.71 19.25
CA ASP A 107 -1.71 -18.34 20.03
C ASP A 107 -1.21 -19.64 19.38
N GLU A 108 -2.07 -20.35 18.65
CA GLU A 108 -1.76 -21.63 17.99
C GLU A 108 -0.78 -21.48 16.82
N LEU A 109 -0.69 -20.28 16.22
CA LEU A 109 0.21 -20.00 15.12
C LEU A 109 1.60 -19.56 15.60
N LYS A 110 1.74 -19.19 16.87
CA LYS A 110 3.00 -18.70 17.42
C LYS A 110 4.06 -19.79 17.33
N SER A 111 5.17 -19.46 16.69
CA SER A 111 6.34 -20.32 16.73
C SER A 111 7.57 -19.51 17.11
N VAL A 112 8.72 -20.16 17.19
CA VAL A 112 10.01 -19.45 17.28
C VAL A 112 10.48 -19.01 15.90
N ALA A 113 9.66 -19.10 14.86
CA ALA A 113 9.94 -18.62 13.52
C ALA A 113 9.25 -17.25 13.33
N ASN A 114 9.64 -16.50 12.32
CA ASN A 114 8.95 -15.32 11.84
C ASN A 114 7.69 -15.74 11.07
N GLU A 115 6.51 -15.41 11.58
CA GLU A 115 5.26 -15.43 10.82
C GLU A 115 4.98 -14.06 10.21
N SER A 116 4.60 -14.03 8.95
CA SER A 116 4.21 -12.80 8.26
C SER A 116 3.27 -13.06 7.10
N SER A 117 2.69 -11.98 6.57
CA SER A 117 1.94 -11.93 5.30
C SER A 117 0.88 -13.02 5.18
N THR A 118 -0.35 -12.69 5.54
CA THR A 118 -1.47 -13.62 5.53
C THR A 118 -2.41 -13.38 4.34
N SER A 119 -3.09 -14.43 3.90
CA SER A 119 -4.22 -14.36 2.98
C SER A 119 -5.27 -15.40 3.36
N PHE A 120 -6.53 -15.02 3.33
CA PHE A 120 -7.63 -15.83 3.86
C PHE A 120 -8.62 -16.22 2.79
N SER A 121 -9.21 -17.41 2.90
CA SER A 121 -10.39 -17.79 2.11
C SER A 121 -11.58 -16.91 2.45
N GLN A 122 -12.52 -16.79 1.50
CA GLN A 122 -13.71 -15.93 1.67
C GLN A 122 -14.56 -16.32 2.88
N ASP A 123 -14.63 -17.60 3.22
CA ASP A 123 -15.33 -18.10 4.41
C ASP A 123 -14.54 -17.87 5.72
N GLY A 124 -13.29 -17.44 5.61
CA GLY A 124 -12.38 -17.23 6.72
C GLY A 124 -11.94 -18.51 7.43
N ASN A 125 -12.06 -19.68 6.79
CA ASN A 125 -11.68 -20.96 7.41
C ASN A 125 -10.33 -21.50 6.95
N THR A 126 -9.73 -20.92 5.91
CA THR A 126 -8.39 -21.27 5.44
C THR A 126 -7.53 -20.02 5.44
N MET A 127 -6.30 -20.17 5.93
CA MET A 127 -5.28 -19.12 5.90
C MET A 127 -4.04 -19.65 5.21
N TYR A 128 -3.49 -18.83 4.32
CA TYR A 128 -2.14 -18.96 3.79
C TYR A 128 -1.25 -17.92 4.46
N PHE A 129 -0.05 -18.29 4.88
CA PHE A 129 0.86 -17.36 5.53
C PHE A 129 2.32 -17.68 5.25
N THR A 130 3.18 -16.65 5.30
CA THR A 130 4.62 -16.81 5.12
C THR A 130 5.28 -17.14 6.46
N ARG A 131 6.14 -18.15 6.47
CA ARG A 131 7.01 -18.44 7.61
C ARG A 131 8.40 -18.81 7.11
N ASN A 132 9.44 -18.43 7.85
CA ASN A 132 10.80 -18.87 7.50
C ASN A 132 11.01 -20.36 7.82
N ASN A 133 11.99 -20.95 7.14
CA ASN A 133 12.33 -22.36 7.31
C ASN A 133 12.78 -22.65 8.74
N TYR A 134 12.17 -23.68 9.30
CA TYR A 134 12.39 -24.12 10.66
C TYR A 134 12.55 -25.63 10.73
N LYS A 135 13.51 -26.10 11.55
CA LYS A 135 13.71 -27.53 11.79
C LYS A 135 14.07 -27.76 13.25
N LYS A 136 13.34 -28.67 13.92
CA LYS A 136 13.62 -29.17 15.28
C LYS A 136 13.91 -28.09 16.34
N GLY A 137 13.11 -27.05 16.50
CA GLY A 137 13.42 -26.08 17.56
C GLY A 137 14.11 -24.80 17.08
N SER A 138 14.76 -24.81 15.91
CA SER A 138 15.64 -23.71 15.48
C SER A 138 15.46 -23.23 14.03
N PHE A 139 15.78 -21.95 13.78
CA PHE A 139 15.98 -21.39 12.44
C PHE A 139 16.85 -22.29 11.60
N ASN A 140 16.36 -22.61 10.41
CA ASN A 140 17.21 -23.23 9.41
C ASN A 140 17.71 -22.17 8.44
N ARG A 141 18.99 -22.28 8.08
CA ARG A 141 19.63 -21.47 7.05
C ARG A 141 20.15 -22.40 5.97
N ASP A 142 20.08 -21.97 4.72
CA ASP A 142 20.67 -22.71 3.61
C ASP A 142 22.21 -22.71 3.70
N LYS A 143 22.87 -23.38 2.76
CA LYS A 143 24.34 -23.46 2.72
C LYS A 143 25.04 -22.10 2.58
N LYS A 144 24.31 -21.05 2.20
CA LYS A 144 24.80 -19.66 2.09
C LYS A 144 24.45 -18.82 3.32
N GLY A 145 23.87 -19.43 4.35
CA GLY A 145 23.46 -18.72 5.56
C GLY A 145 22.13 -17.95 5.41
N ILE A 146 21.38 -18.15 4.33
CA ILE A 146 20.13 -17.44 4.07
C ILE A 146 18.97 -18.18 4.74
N SER A 147 18.14 -17.47 5.50
CA SER A 147 16.87 -18.03 6.00
C SER A 147 15.84 -17.94 4.88
N ARG A 148 15.45 -19.09 4.34
CA ARG A 148 14.46 -19.18 3.25
C ARG A 148 13.04 -19.09 3.80
N LEU A 149 12.13 -18.62 2.96
CA LEU A 149 10.72 -18.46 3.30
C LEU A 149 9.88 -19.54 2.62
N LYS A 150 8.79 -19.93 3.27
CA LYS A 150 7.79 -20.86 2.75
C LYS A 150 6.40 -20.33 3.02
N ILE A 151 5.45 -20.72 2.17
CA ILE A 151 4.03 -20.49 2.41
C ILE A 151 3.44 -21.72 3.08
N TYR A 152 2.76 -21.54 4.20
CA TYR A 152 2.01 -22.59 4.89
C TYR A 152 0.52 -22.36 4.74
N ARG A 153 -0.25 -23.45 4.75
CA ARG A 153 -1.72 -23.43 4.87
C ARG A 153 -2.12 -23.83 6.29
N SER A 154 -3.10 -23.14 6.87
CA SER A 154 -3.72 -23.47 8.16
C SER A 154 -5.24 -23.45 8.01
N THR A 155 -5.93 -24.23 8.83
CA THR A 155 -7.39 -24.32 8.84
C THR A 155 -7.98 -23.91 10.18
N PHE A 156 -9.11 -23.21 10.16
CA PHE A 156 -9.85 -22.82 11.35
C PHE A 156 -10.96 -23.84 11.61
N LYS A 157 -10.89 -24.52 12.75
CA LYS A 157 -11.87 -25.52 13.18
C LYS A 157 -12.04 -25.48 14.70
N ASP A 158 -13.28 -25.62 15.16
CA ASP A 158 -13.62 -25.66 16.59
C ASP A 158 -13.08 -24.46 17.38
N GLY A 159 -13.09 -23.27 16.74
CA GLY A 159 -12.66 -22.00 17.35
C GLY A 159 -11.15 -21.75 17.32
N LYS A 160 -10.34 -22.61 16.67
CA LYS A 160 -8.88 -22.53 16.68
C LYS A 160 -8.27 -22.71 15.30
N TRP A 161 -7.13 -22.07 15.07
CA TRP A 161 -6.27 -22.37 13.93
C TRP A 161 -5.43 -23.61 14.20
N GLY A 162 -5.26 -24.45 13.18
CA GLY A 162 -4.49 -25.69 13.27
C GLY A 162 -4.31 -26.36 11.91
N ASN A 163 -3.78 -27.58 11.90
CA ASN A 163 -3.42 -28.31 10.67
C ASN A 163 -2.51 -27.49 9.75
N ILE A 164 -1.39 -27.01 10.30
CA ILE A 164 -0.42 -26.24 9.53
C ILE A 164 0.32 -27.17 8.57
N GLU A 165 0.21 -26.91 7.27
CA GLU A 165 0.73 -27.73 6.20
C GLU A 165 1.76 -26.97 5.37
N ASP A 166 2.91 -27.62 5.12
CA ASP A 166 3.92 -27.17 4.15
C ASP A 166 3.40 -27.46 2.73
N LEU A 167 3.42 -26.46 1.85
CA LEU A 167 2.86 -26.58 0.49
C LEU A 167 3.82 -27.30 -0.47
N PRO A 168 3.31 -28.04 -1.48
CA PRO A 168 4.13 -28.93 -2.30
C PRO A 168 5.16 -28.22 -3.20
N PHE A 169 4.98 -26.92 -3.47
CA PHE A 169 5.90 -26.11 -4.27
C PHE A 169 6.96 -25.38 -3.44
N ASN A 170 6.92 -25.49 -2.11
CA ASN A 170 7.96 -24.95 -1.24
C ASN A 170 9.28 -25.72 -1.40
N SER A 171 10.37 -25.07 -0.97
CA SER A 171 11.70 -25.68 -1.01
C SER A 171 12.61 -25.12 0.08
N ASP A 172 13.69 -25.84 0.35
CA ASP A 172 14.79 -25.36 1.18
C ASP A 172 15.86 -24.61 0.37
N LEU A 173 15.72 -24.55 -0.96
CA LEU A 173 16.70 -23.96 -1.90
C LEU A 173 16.33 -22.55 -2.38
N TYR A 174 15.06 -22.20 -2.28
CA TYR A 174 14.50 -20.91 -2.69
C TYR A 174 13.42 -20.50 -1.69
N SER A 175 13.03 -19.24 -1.73
CA SER A 175 11.96 -18.65 -0.94
C SER A 175 10.65 -18.64 -1.72
N VAL A 176 9.55 -18.89 -1.03
CA VAL A 176 8.18 -18.72 -1.51
C VAL A 176 7.46 -17.92 -0.43
N ALA A 177 6.95 -16.74 -0.76
CA ALA A 177 6.47 -15.78 0.23
C ALA A 177 5.31 -14.91 -0.28
N HIS A 178 4.67 -14.23 0.66
CA HIS A 178 3.66 -13.21 0.42
C HIS A 178 2.45 -13.74 -0.37
N PRO A 179 1.71 -14.72 0.19
CA PRO A 179 0.54 -15.30 -0.47
C PRO A 179 -0.55 -14.26 -0.71
N ALA A 180 -1.21 -14.34 -1.86
CA ALA A 180 -2.45 -13.64 -2.17
C ALA A 180 -3.43 -14.58 -2.87
N LEU A 181 -4.47 -14.96 -2.16
CA LEU A 181 -5.56 -15.79 -2.67
C LEU A 181 -6.55 -14.92 -3.45
N ASN A 182 -6.98 -15.38 -4.63
CA ASN A 182 -8.02 -14.69 -5.37
C ASN A 182 -9.41 -14.85 -4.73
N LYS A 183 -10.36 -14.03 -5.17
CA LYS A 183 -11.71 -14.01 -4.61
C LYS A 183 -12.41 -15.37 -4.66
N LYS A 184 -12.18 -16.15 -5.73
CA LYS A 184 -12.77 -17.49 -5.91
C LYS A 184 -12.09 -18.57 -5.08
N GLY A 185 -10.88 -18.34 -4.58
CA GLY A 185 -10.09 -19.32 -3.85
C GLY A 185 -9.48 -20.43 -4.71
N ASP A 186 -9.49 -20.27 -6.04
CA ASP A 186 -8.96 -21.25 -7.00
C ASP A 186 -7.56 -20.89 -7.54
N LYS A 187 -7.01 -19.73 -7.15
CA LYS A 187 -5.66 -19.30 -7.50
C LYS A 187 -4.95 -18.66 -6.32
N LEU A 188 -3.67 -19.01 -6.13
CA LEU A 188 -2.77 -18.40 -5.16
C LEU A 188 -1.61 -17.72 -5.89
N TYR A 189 -1.50 -16.42 -5.72
CA TYR A 189 -0.37 -15.60 -6.17
C TYR A 189 0.67 -15.50 -5.06
N PHE A 190 1.95 -15.44 -5.40
CA PHE A 190 3.04 -15.30 -4.43
C PHE A 190 4.33 -14.82 -5.08
N SER A 191 5.28 -14.36 -4.27
CA SER A 191 6.63 -13.98 -4.71
C SER A 191 7.64 -15.11 -4.48
N SER A 192 8.57 -15.32 -5.41
CA SER A 192 9.60 -16.35 -5.28
C SER A 192 10.87 -16.11 -6.10
N ASP A 193 12.01 -16.61 -5.61
CA ASP A 193 13.28 -16.78 -6.35
C ASP A 193 13.48 -18.23 -6.86
N MET A 194 12.38 -18.97 -7.07
CA MET A 194 12.40 -20.34 -7.58
C MET A 194 12.92 -20.43 -9.04
N PRO A 195 13.31 -21.63 -9.52
CA PRO A 195 13.69 -21.81 -10.92
C PRO A 195 12.61 -21.30 -11.88
N GLY A 196 13.01 -20.44 -12.82
CA GLY A 196 12.10 -19.76 -13.75
C GLY A 196 11.85 -18.28 -13.43
N THR A 197 12.33 -17.78 -12.28
CA THR A 197 12.42 -16.35 -11.97
C THR A 197 13.33 -15.61 -12.98
N LEU A 198 12.90 -14.42 -13.40
CA LEU A 198 13.62 -13.49 -14.29
C LEU A 198 14.62 -12.63 -13.52
N GLY A 199 14.24 -12.18 -12.32
CA GLY A 199 15.04 -11.28 -11.48
C GLY A 199 15.48 -11.85 -10.14
N ALA A 200 15.47 -10.98 -9.14
CA ALA A 200 15.80 -11.32 -7.76
C ALA A 200 14.63 -12.02 -7.06
N SER A 201 13.39 -11.64 -7.38
CA SER A 201 12.18 -12.37 -7.01
C SER A 201 11.07 -11.97 -7.97
N ASP A 202 10.22 -12.93 -8.32
CA ASP A 202 9.16 -12.74 -9.30
C ASP A 202 7.80 -13.11 -8.70
N ILE A 203 6.72 -12.54 -9.23
CA ILE A 203 5.35 -12.99 -8.95
C ILE A 203 5.03 -14.23 -9.79
N PHE A 204 4.60 -15.28 -9.08
CA PHE A 204 4.07 -16.53 -9.62
C PHE A 204 2.60 -16.68 -9.25
N VAL A 205 1.91 -17.54 -9.98
CA VAL A 205 0.55 -18.01 -9.67
C VAL A 205 0.50 -19.53 -9.71
N VAL A 206 -0.29 -20.14 -8.83
CA VAL A 206 -0.60 -21.57 -8.86
C VAL A 206 -2.10 -21.80 -8.73
N ASP A 207 -2.62 -22.79 -9.47
CA ASP A 207 -4.01 -23.21 -9.33
C ASP A 207 -4.21 -24.01 -8.04
N ILE A 208 -5.35 -23.81 -7.39
CA ILE A 208 -5.86 -24.61 -6.28
C ILE A 208 -7.00 -25.45 -6.82
N HIS A 209 -6.84 -26.76 -6.79
CA HIS A 209 -7.85 -27.71 -7.24
C HIS A 209 -8.92 -27.91 -6.17
N THR A 210 -10.10 -28.40 -6.58
CA THR A 210 -11.26 -28.58 -5.69
C THR A 210 -11.02 -29.58 -4.56
N ASP A 211 -10.04 -30.48 -4.71
CA ASP A 211 -9.60 -31.42 -3.67
C ASP A 211 -8.56 -30.81 -2.70
N GLY A 212 -8.21 -29.53 -2.87
CA GLY A 212 -7.24 -28.81 -2.06
C GLY A 212 -5.78 -29.06 -2.48
N THR A 213 -5.53 -29.78 -3.58
CA THR A 213 -4.19 -29.92 -4.16
C THR A 213 -3.82 -28.72 -5.02
N PHE A 214 -2.53 -28.59 -5.37
CA PHE A 214 -2.01 -27.46 -6.11
C PHE A 214 -1.47 -27.90 -7.48
N GLY A 215 -1.65 -27.04 -8.47
CA GLY A 215 -1.02 -27.17 -9.77
C GLY A 215 0.49 -26.88 -9.75
N THR A 216 1.05 -26.65 -10.93
CA THR A 216 2.45 -26.20 -11.07
C THR A 216 2.50 -24.66 -11.06
N PRO A 217 3.37 -24.02 -10.25
CA PRO A 217 3.57 -22.58 -10.31
C PRO A 217 3.96 -22.07 -11.70
N VAL A 218 3.37 -20.95 -12.10
CA VAL A 218 3.63 -20.27 -13.36
C VAL A 218 4.07 -18.84 -13.09
N ASN A 219 5.20 -18.45 -13.68
CA ASN A 219 5.71 -17.08 -13.62
C ASN A 219 4.79 -16.14 -14.43
N LEU A 220 4.42 -14.97 -13.90
CA LEU A 220 3.53 -14.02 -14.57
C LEU A 220 4.18 -13.25 -15.74
N GLY A 221 5.44 -13.53 -16.05
CA GLY A 221 6.15 -13.05 -17.23
C GLY A 221 6.65 -11.60 -17.12
N SER A 222 7.42 -11.18 -18.12
CA SER A 222 8.18 -9.92 -18.12
C SER A 222 7.35 -8.63 -18.18
N LYS A 223 6.03 -8.77 -18.28
CA LYS A 223 5.13 -7.62 -18.15
C LYS A 223 5.07 -7.15 -16.71
N ILE A 224 4.98 -8.09 -15.78
CA ILE A 224 4.92 -7.85 -14.33
C ILE A 224 6.32 -7.98 -13.73
N ASN A 225 7.03 -9.06 -14.07
CA ASN A 225 8.35 -9.35 -13.50
C ASN A 225 9.48 -8.67 -14.28
N THR A 226 10.54 -8.31 -13.58
CA THR A 226 11.73 -7.64 -14.10
C THR A 226 12.99 -8.37 -13.62
N GLU A 227 14.18 -7.87 -13.97
CA GLU A 227 15.43 -8.36 -13.41
C GLU A 227 15.61 -8.01 -11.91
N SER A 228 14.66 -7.30 -11.30
CA SER A 228 14.70 -6.82 -9.92
C SER A 228 13.79 -7.64 -9.00
N LYS A 229 13.28 -7.06 -7.92
CA LYS A 229 12.35 -7.71 -7.00
C LYS A 229 10.92 -7.27 -7.31
N GLU A 230 10.07 -8.23 -7.60
CA GLU A 230 8.63 -8.10 -7.49
C GLU A 230 8.12 -8.92 -6.30
N THR A 231 7.33 -8.30 -5.44
CA THR A 231 6.96 -8.85 -4.14
C THR A 231 5.59 -8.34 -3.66
N PHE A 232 5.09 -8.92 -2.57
CA PHE A 232 3.82 -8.56 -1.92
C PHE A 232 2.63 -8.42 -2.89
N PRO A 233 2.30 -9.48 -3.66
CA PRO A 233 1.12 -9.43 -4.51
C PRO A 233 -0.15 -9.30 -3.67
N PHE A 234 -1.18 -8.69 -4.24
CA PHE A 234 -2.55 -8.69 -3.78
C PHE A 234 -3.48 -8.64 -4.98
N ILE A 235 -4.59 -9.37 -4.95
CA ILE A 235 -5.52 -9.49 -6.08
C ILE A 235 -6.93 -9.12 -5.63
N THR A 236 -7.58 -8.19 -6.33
CA THR A 236 -8.94 -7.75 -5.98
C THR A 236 -10.01 -8.74 -6.42
N ALA A 237 -11.27 -8.45 -6.07
CA ALA A 237 -12.42 -9.23 -6.54
C ALA A 237 -12.60 -9.14 -8.07
N SER A 238 -12.17 -8.03 -8.67
CA SER A 238 -12.18 -7.80 -10.12
C SER A 238 -10.88 -8.24 -10.82
N ASP A 239 -10.03 -9.02 -10.14
CA ASP A 239 -8.75 -9.52 -10.65
C ASP A 239 -7.75 -8.41 -11.06
N VAL A 240 -7.77 -7.27 -10.35
CA VAL A 240 -6.70 -6.26 -10.41
C VAL A 240 -5.57 -6.69 -9.47
N LEU A 241 -4.39 -6.94 -10.03
CA LEU A 241 -3.20 -7.31 -9.27
C LEU A 241 -2.45 -6.06 -8.84
N TYR A 242 -2.29 -5.88 -7.54
CA TYR A 242 -1.36 -4.95 -6.91
C TYR A 242 -0.10 -5.70 -6.51
N PHE A 243 1.06 -5.08 -6.64
CA PHE A 243 2.34 -5.65 -6.22
C PHE A 243 3.36 -4.54 -5.97
N ALA A 244 4.37 -4.81 -5.15
CA ALA A 244 5.49 -3.89 -4.94
C ALA A 244 6.70 -4.28 -5.80
N SER A 245 7.44 -3.29 -6.31
CA SER A 245 8.64 -3.55 -7.12
C SER A 245 9.70 -2.46 -7.01
N ASP A 246 10.97 -2.86 -7.06
CA ASP A 246 12.15 -1.99 -7.21
C ASP A 246 12.74 -2.01 -8.64
N GLY A 247 12.01 -2.62 -9.59
CA GLY A 247 12.43 -2.80 -10.97
C GLY A 247 11.69 -1.93 -12.00
N HIS A 248 10.44 -1.56 -11.73
CA HIS A 248 9.69 -0.66 -12.63
C HIS A 248 10.04 0.82 -12.32
N PRO A 249 9.92 1.73 -13.31
CA PRO A 249 10.16 3.16 -13.05
C PRO A 249 9.18 3.73 -12.01
N GLY A 250 9.70 4.21 -10.89
CA GLY A 250 8.92 4.76 -9.78
C GLY A 250 9.71 5.75 -8.90
N LEU A 251 9.17 6.09 -7.73
CA LEU A 251 9.66 7.16 -6.86
C LEU A 251 10.68 6.67 -5.83
N GLY A 252 10.55 5.41 -5.41
CA GLY A 252 11.16 4.89 -4.19
C GLY A 252 12.14 3.75 -4.39
N GLY A 253 12.37 2.99 -3.32
CA GLY A 253 13.02 1.68 -3.40
C GLY A 253 12.01 0.68 -3.95
N LEU A 254 11.08 0.23 -3.11
CA LEU A 254 9.85 -0.43 -3.54
C LEU A 254 8.75 0.61 -3.80
N ASP A 255 8.11 0.51 -4.95
CA ASP A 255 6.86 1.23 -5.24
C ASP A 255 5.72 0.24 -5.47
N ILE A 256 4.49 0.65 -5.15
CA ILE A 256 3.27 -0.11 -5.43
C ILE A 256 2.83 0.15 -6.88
N PHE A 257 2.57 -0.95 -7.59
CA PHE A 257 2.04 -0.96 -8.95
C PHE A 257 0.74 -1.75 -9.04
N SER A 258 -0.07 -1.45 -10.05
CA SER A 258 -1.28 -2.20 -10.37
C SER A 258 -1.33 -2.65 -11.83
N ILE A 259 -2.02 -3.76 -12.09
CA ILE A 259 -2.36 -4.24 -13.42
C ILE A 259 -3.72 -4.94 -13.42
N ASP A 260 -4.58 -4.55 -14.35
CA ASP A 260 -5.83 -5.25 -14.64
C ASP A 260 -5.51 -6.52 -15.46
N LEU A 261 -5.58 -7.69 -14.83
CA LEU A 261 -5.25 -8.96 -15.48
C LEU A 261 -6.29 -9.35 -16.56
N PRO A 262 -7.61 -9.28 -16.32
CA PRO A 262 -8.62 -9.60 -17.33
C PRO A 262 -8.49 -8.79 -18.62
N ASN A 263 -8.26 -7.47 -18.49
CA ASN A 263 -8.16 -6.57 -19.64
C ASN A 263 -6.75 -6.46 -20.21
N GLN A 264 -5.80 -7.24 -19.67
CA GLN A 264 -4.38 -7.18 -20.03
C GLN A 264 -3.85 -5.74 -20.02
N GLY A 265 -4.23 -4.95 -19.01
CA GLY A 265 -3.85 -3.55 -18.86
C GLY A 265 -2.34 -3.35 -18.77
N ALA A 266 -1.87 -2.10 -18.87
CA ALA A 266 -0.46 -1.80 -18.58
C ALA A 266 -0.20 -1.82 -17.07
N VAL A 267 1.03 -2.14 -16.67
CA VAL A 267 1.47 -1.92 -15.29
C VAL A 267 1.50 -0.41 -15.02
N LYS A 268 0.80 0.03 -13.98
CA LYS A 268 0.69 1.43 -13.55
C LYS A 268 1.36 1.61 -12.19
N ASN A 269 2.22 2.60 -12.05
CA ASN A 269 2.69 3.06 -10.74
C ASN A 269 1.56 3.89 -10.09
N LEU A 270 1.31 3.72 -8.80
CA LEU A 270 0.20 4.40 -8.13
C LEU A 270 0.48 5.86 -7.72
N GLY A 271 1.72 6.33 -7.89
CA GLY A 271 2.11 7.73 -7.63
C GLY A 271 1.87 8.19 -6.19
N ASN A 272 2.15 9.46 -5.94
CA ASN A 272 1.84 10.14 -4.68
C ASN A 272 0.31 10.28 -4.52
N PRO A 273 -0.30 10.03 -3.35
CA PRO A 273 0.34 9.79 -2.05
C PRO A 273 0.54 8.33 -1.66
N ILE A 274 0.20 7.38 -2.53
CA ILE A 274 0.39 5.95 -2.22
C ILE A 274 1.89 5.61 -2.20
N ASN A 275 2.62 6.02 -3.24
CA ASN A 275 4.06 5.88 -3.37
C ASN A 275 4.79 7.15 -2.94
N SER A 276 5.99 6.95 -2.41
CA SER A 276 6.84 7.94 -1.79
C SER A 276 8.28 7.78 -2.27
N ALA A 277 9.21 8.54 -1.68
CA ALA A 277 10.62 8.42 -1.97
C ALA A 277 11.29 7.20 -1.29
N ASN A 278 10.53 6.43 -0.50
CA ASN A 278 11.03 5.34 0.33
C ASN A 278 10.46 3.98 -0.17
N ASP A 279 10.37 2.96 0.68
CA ASP A 279 9.70 1.70 0.34
C ASP A 279 8.20 1.81 0.64
N ASP A 280 7.38 1.48 -0.36
CA ASP A 280 5.93 1.42 -0.30
C ASP A 280 5.48 0.05 -0.80
N PHE A 281 4.78 -0.72 0.03
CA PHE A 281 4.56 -2.13 -0.25
C PHE A 281 3.37 -2.75 0.49
N SER A 282 3.06 -4.00 0.12
CA SER A 282 2.02 -4.82 0.78
C SER A 282 0.62 -4.21 0.82
N MET A 283 0.24 -3.60 -0.29
CA MET A 283 -1.09 -3.02 -0.46
C MET A 283 -2.18 -4.09 -0.48
N ILE A 284 -3.27 -3.83 0.23
CA ILE A 284 -4.57 -4.50 0.11
C ILE A 284 -5.64 -3.45 -0.17
N PHE A 285 -6.67 -3.81 -0.92
CA PHE A 285 -7.73 -2.89 -1.32
C PHE A 285 -9.09 -3.61 -1.40
N ASP A 286 -10.11 -3.01 -0.81
CA ASP A 286 -11.50 -3.46 -0.86
C ASP A 286 -12.27 -2.56 -1.84
N GLU A 287 -12.59 -3.12 -3.02
CA GLU A 287 -13.35 -2.43 -4.07
C GLU A 287 -14.78 -2.09 -3.65
N MET A 288 -15.33 -2.74 -2.62
CA MET A 288 -16.68 -2.46 -2.14
C MET A 288 -16.72 -1.21 -1.25
N THR A 289 -15.70 -1.02 -0.42
CA THR A 289 -15.62 0.13 0.48
C THR A 289 -14.65 1.21 -0.01
N ASN A 290 -14.03 0.98 -1.16
CA ASN A 290 -13.17 1.95 -1.83
C ASN A 290 -12.03 2.39 -0.90
N SER A 291 -11.52 1.44 -0.11
CA SER A 291 -10.55 1.66 0.93
C SER A 291 -9.57 0.50 1.04
N GLY A 292 -8.42 0.73 1.66
CA GLY A 292 -7.35 -0.24 1.71
C GLY A 292 -6.30 0.11 2.74
N PHE A 293 -5.23 -0.69 2.73
CA PHE A 293 -4.09 -0.51 3.60
C PHE A 293 -2.82 -0.84 2.85
N PHE A 294 -1.72 -0.24 3.23
CA PHE A 294 -0.40 -0.61 2.74
C PHE A 294 0.66 -0.23 3.79
N ALA A 295 1.89 -0.68 3.62
CA ALA A 295 3.00 -0.39 4.52
C ALA A 295 4.03 0.53 3.87
N SER A 296 4.68 1.36 4.66
CA SER A 296 5.79 2.20 4.20
C SER A 296 6.74 2.59 5.34
N ASP A 297 8.03 2.76 5.02
CA ASP A 297 9.07 3.33 5.88
C ASP A 297 9.28 4.85 5.62
N ARG A 298 8.28 5.53 5.06
CA ARG A 298 8.32 6.98 4.83
C ARG A 298 8.50 7.77 6.12
N ASN A 299 9.13 8.94 5.99
CA ASN A 299 9.32 9.86 7.10
C ASN A 299 7.98 10.31 7.72
N GLY A 300 7.96 10.48 9.04
CA GLY A 300 6.77 10.89 9.80
C GLY A 300 5.91 9.73 10.31
N GLY A 301 6.32 8.50 10.01
CA GLY A 301 5.82 7.29 10.66
C GLY A 301 6.21 7.17 12.14
N LEU A 302 5.60 6.20 12.83
CA LEU A 302 5.86 5.83 14.22
C LEU A 302 7.01 4.82 14.34
N GLY A 303 7.10 3.86 13.42
CA GLY A 303 8.00 2.72 13.46
C GLY A 303 9.00 2.68 12.30
N ALA A 304 9.58 1.49 12.07
CA ALA A 304 10.49 1.26 10.94
C ALA A 304 9.72 1.04 9.64
N ASP A 305 8.62 0.29 9.70
CA ASP A 305 7.60 0.19 8.66
C ASP A 305 6.27 0.43 9.35
N ASP A 306 5.42 1.25 8.77
CA ASP A 306 4.11 1.58 9.33
C ASP A 306 2.99 1.26 8.37
N ILE A 307 1.85 0.85 8.92
CA ILE A 307 0.61 0.65 8.16
C ILE A 307 -0.09 2.01 7.99
N TYR A 308 -0.45 2.30 6.75
CA TYR A 308 -1.24 3.44 6.34
C TYR A 308 -2.61 2.96 5.83
N ALA A 309 -3.68 3.60 6.28
CA ALA A 309 -4.98 3.48 5.66
C ALA A 309 -5.03 4.31 4.37
N LEU A 310 -5.72 3.78 3.38
CA LEU A 310 -5.98 4.39 2.09
C LEU A 310 -7.50 4.48 1.90
N LYS A 311 -8.00 5.61 1.40
CA LYS A 311 -9.39 5.73 0.94
C LYS A 311 -9.41 6.47 -0.39
N THR A 312 -10.14 5.94 -1.38
CA THR A 312 -10.39 6.71 -2.59
C THR A 312 -11.34 7.84 -2.28
N ILE A 313 -11.04 9.02 -2.81
CA ILE A 313 -11.93 10.16 -2.78
C ILE A 313 -12.96 9.95 -3.90
N ASP A 314 -14.12 9.41 -3.56
CA ASP A 314 -15.23 9.15 -4.48
C ASP A 314 -16.17 10.35 -4.63
N CYS A 315 -15.87 11.44 -3.93
CA CYS A 315 -16.66 12.65 -3.88
C CYS A 315 -15.74 13.87 -3.80
N MET A 316 -15.78 14.70 -4.85
CA MET A 316 -15.14 16.00 -4.91
C MET A 316 -16.21 17.08 -4.98
N VAL A 317 -15.96 18.21 -4.30
CA VAL A 317 -16.76 19.42 -4.38
C VAL A 317 -15.94 20.49 -5.09
N THR A 318 -16.54 21.13 -6.09
CA THR A 318 -15.98 22.33 -6.70
C THR A 318 -16.58 23.56 -6.04
N ILE A 319 -15.73 24.41 -5.47
CA ILE A 319 -16.11 25.66 -4.81
C ILE A 319 -15.63 26.82 -5.66
N THR A 320 -16.54 27.70 -6.04
CA THR A 320 -16.23 28.90 -6.80
C THR A 320 -16.62 30.15 -6.01
N GLY A 321 -15.73 31.13 -6.02
CA GLY A 321 -15.88 32.31 -5.18
C GLY A 321 -15.04 33.49 -5.65
N VAL A 322 -15.10 34.59 -4.91
CA VAL A 322 -14.34 35.82 -5.20
C VAL A 322 -13.69 36.32 -3.91
N ALA A 323 -12.37 36.36 -3.88
CA ALA A 323 -11.66 37.04 -2.80
C ALA A 323 -11.72 38.55 -3.01
N VAL A 324 -12.17 39.28 -1.99
CA VAL A 324 -12.30 40.74 -2.00
C VAL A 324 -11.67 41.34 -0.75
N ASP A 325 -11.21 42.58 -0.87
CA ASP A 325 -10.86 43.43 0.25
C ASP A 325 -12.13 43.75 1.05
N LYS A 326 -12.09 43.49 2.37
CA LYS A 326 -13.27 43.59 3.25
C LYS A 326 -13.86 45.00 3.34
N ASP A 327 -13.03 46.03 3.18
CA ASP A 327 -13.45 47.42 3.38
C ASP A 327 -13.90 48.09 2.08
N SER A 328 -13.32 47.70 0.94
CA SER A 328 -13.53 48.33 -0.36
C SER A 328 -14.28 47.47 -1.38
N ASP A 329 -14.54 46.20 -1.06
CA ASP A 329 -15.12 45.18 -1.94
C ASP A 329 -14.34 44.97 -3.25
N LYS A 330 -13.09 45.46 -3.31
CA LYS A 330 -12.26 45.33 -4.51
C LYS A 330 -11.73 43.91 -4.62
N PRO A 331 -11.72 43.32 -5.82
CA PRO A 331 -11.16 41.99 -6.02
C PRO A 331 -9.68 41.92 -5.65
N LEU A 332 -9.29 40.82 -5.03
CA LEU A 332 -7.91 40.53 -4.63
C LEU A 332 -7.28 39.50 -5.57
N PRO A 333 -6.53 39.92 -6.59
CA PRO A 333 -5.86 39.01 -7.51
C PRO A 333 -4.62 38.38 -6.85
N PHE A 334 -4.30 37.15 -7.28
CA PHE A 334 -3.12 36.40 -6.83
C PHE A 334 -3.08 36.07 -5.34
N ALA A 335 -4.23 36.09 -4.67
CA ALA A 335 -4.38 35.57 -3.31
C ALA A 335 -4.37 34.03 -3.36
N THR A 336 -3.72 33.41 -2.39
CA THR A 336 -3.75 31.95 -2.21
C THR A 336 -4.95 31.58 -1.35
N VAL A 337 -5.75 30.64 -1.82
CA VAL A 337 -6.95 30.14 -1.16
C VAL A 337 -6.72 28.68 -0.77
N HIS A 338 -6.84 28.35 0.52
CA HIS A 338 -6.70 26.99 1.05
C HIS A 338 -8.03 26.48 1.62
N GLY A 339 -8.36 25.23 1.35
CA GLY A 339 -9.34 24.47 2.13
C GLY A 339 -8.66 23.81 3.33
N LYS A 340 -9.23 23.97 4.53
CA LYS A 340 -8.74 23.36 5.77
C LYS A 340 -9.83 22.49 6.40
N ASN A 341 -9.54 21.22 6.67
CA ASN A 341 -10.48 20.36 7.39
C ASN A 341 -10.66 20.81 8.86
N ASN A 342 -11.60 20.19 9.58
CA ASN A 342 -11.87 20.43 11.00
C ASN A 342 -10.67 20.20 11.94
N PHE A 343 -9.62 19.49 11.48
CA PHE A 343 -8.37 19.27 12.22
C PHE A 343 -7.23 20.22 11.80
N GLY A 344 -7.48 21.14 10.85
CA GLY A 344 -6.49 22.12 10.36
C GLY A 344 -5.57 21.60 9.24
N GLY A 345 -5.77 20.38 8.75
CA GLY A 345 -5.07 19.82 7.58
C GLY A 345 -5.51 20.48 6.28
N ASN A 346 -4.56 20.70 5.35
CA ASN A 346 -4.88 21.24 4.02
C ASN A 346 -5.57 20.17 3.16
N ILE A 347 -6.71 20.52 2.56
CA ILE A 347 -7.54 19.62 1.74
C ILE A 347 -7.74 20.13 0.30
N GLY A 348 -7.16 21.28 -0.05
CA GLY A 348 -7.14 21.80 -1.41
C GLY A 348 -6.58 23.21 -1.47
N GLU A 349 -6.10 23.62 -2.63
CA GLU A 349 -5.51 24.93 -2.84
C GLU A 349 -5.88 25.51 -4.20
N ALA A 350 -6.06 26.83 -4.26
CA ALA A 350 -6.29 27.57 -5.48
C ALA A 350 -5.61 28.95 -5.39
N THR A 351 -5.42 29.60 -6.54
CA THR A 351 -4.98 31.00 -6.61
C THR A 351 -6.02 31.83 -7.33
N THR A 352 -6.31 33.02 -6.81
CA THR A 352 -7.28 33.92 -7.45
C THR A 352 -6.73 34.52 -8.74
N ASN A 353 -7.60 34.70 -9.73
CA ASN A 353 -7.25 35.36 -10.99
C ASN A 353 -7.27 36.89 -10.88
N ALA A 354 -7.05 37.59 -11.99
CA ALA A 354 -7.04 39.06 -12.06
C ALA A 354 -8.35 39.73 -11.58
N GLN A 355 -9.46 38.99 -11.51
CA GLN A 355 -10.75 39.44 -11.02
C GLN A 355 -11.06 38.91 -9.60
N GLY A 356 -10.06 38.42 -8.86
CA GLY A 356 -10.22 37.85 -7.53
C GLY A 356 -10.95 36.51 -7.49
N LYS A 357 -11.33 35.94 -8.65
CA LYS A 357 -12.10 34.69 -8.71
C LYS A 357 -11.20 33.49 -8.49
N TYR A 358 -11.70 32.50 -7.76
CA TYR A 358 -11.04 31.22 -7.58
C TYR A 358 -11.98 30.05 -7.90
N THR A 359 -11.37 28.91 -8.21
CA THR A 359 -12.04 27.60 -8.28
C THR A 359 -11.20 26.65 -7.45
N LEU A 360 -11.77 26.19 -6.36
CA LEU A 360 -11.13 25.33 -5.38
C LEU A 360 -11.82 23.96 -5.45
N GLU A 361 -11.06 22.92 -5.72
CA GLU A 361 -11.54 21.54 -5.68
C GLU A 361 -11.08 20.88 -4.39
N ILE A 362 -12.02 20.36 -3.61
CA ILE A 362 -11.72 19.64 -2.35
C ILE A 362 -12.48 18.31 -2.28
N PRO A 363 -11.98 17.32 -1.54
CA PRO A 363 -12.76 16.14 -1.17
C PRO A 363 -14.01 16.55 -0.39
N CYS A 364 -15.12 15.84 -0.58
CA CYS A 364 -16.33 16.02 0.23
C CYS A 364 -16.00 15.83 1.71
N GLN A 365 -16.44 16.78 2.54
CA GLN A 365 -16.19 16.76 3.98
C GLN A 365 -17.46 16.30 4.70
N GLU A 366 -17.32 15.36 5.65
CA GLU A 366 -18.42 14.91 6.54
C GLU A 366 -18.66 15.88 7.71
N SER A 367 -17.77 16.86 7.88
CA SER A 367 -17.77 17.86 8.94
C SER A 367 -17.52 19.26 8.37
N GLN A 368 -17.70 20.27 9.21
CA GLN A 368 -17.37 21.65 8.87
C GLN A 368 -15.88 21.77 8.48
N TYR A 369 -15.60 22.60 7.48
CA TYR A 369 -14.26 22.95 7.04
C TYR A 369 -14.16 24.47 6.86
N THR A 370 -12.95 24.98 6.66
CA THR A 370 -12.69 26.42 6.53
C THR A 370 -12.00 26.71 5.21
N ILE A 371 -12.48 27.70 4.48
CA ILE A 371 -11.75 28.31 3.36
C ILE A 371 -10.97 29.49 3.91
N ILE A 372 -9.67 29.52 3.64
CA ILE A 372 -8.75 30.54 4.11
C ILE A 372 -8.11 31.22 2.90
N ALA A 373 -8.19 32.55 2.82
CA ALA A 373 -7.54 33.35 1.79
C ALA A 373 -6.41 34.18 2.40
N ASN A 374 -5.22 34.07 1.81
CA ASN A 374 -4.01 34.74 2.23
C ASN A 374 -3.41 35.57 1.07
N LEU A 375 -3.05 36.82 1.36
CA LEU A 375 -2.35 37.72 0.44
C LEU A 375 -1.42 38.63 1.24
N GLU A 376 -0.19 38.83 0.77
CA GLU A 376 0.78 39.70 1.46
C GLU A 376 0.23 41.13 1.61
N GLY A 377 0.32 41.67 2.83
CA GLY A 377 -0.22 43.00 3.17
C GLY A 377 -1.69 43.01 3.56
N TYR A 378 -2.35 41.85 3.60
CA TYR A 378 -3.73 41.67 4.05
C TYR A 378 -3.79 40.82 5.32
N GLU A 379 -4.81 41.04 6.14
CA GLU A 379 -5.19 40.08 7.16
C GLU A 379 -5.82 38.85 6.52
N GLU A 380 -5.64 37.69 7.15
CA GLU A 380 -6.19 36.43 6.69
C GLU A 380 -7.73 36.49 6.64
N GLY A 381 -8.31 36.22 5.47
CA GLY A 381 -9.74 36.04 5.30
C GLY A 381 -10.12 34.58 5.57
N SER A 382 -11.20 34.35 6.31
CA SER A 382 -11.70 33.00 6.54
C SER A 382 -13.21 32.89 6.40
N LEU A 383 -13.66 31.76 5.86
CA LEU A 383 -15.07 31.41 5.72
C LEU A 383 -15.29 29.98 6.18
N PHE A 384 -16.24 29.78 7.09
CA PHE A 384 -16.66 28.45 7.52
C PHE A 384 -17.69 27.88 6.55
N MET A 385 -17.46 26.63 6.14
CA MET A 385 -18.25 25.96 5.14
C MET A 385 -18.70 24.59 5.64
N PHE A 386 -19.83 24.14 5.10
CA PHE A 386 -20.34 22.80 5.29
C PHE A 386 -20.79 22.28 3.91
N THR A 387 -20.39 21.06 3.57
CA THR A 387 -20.80 20.40 2.33
C THR A 387 -21.63 19.18 2.67
N THR A 388 -22.69 18.95 1.91
CA THR A 388 -23.34 17.64 1.90
C THR A 388 -22.81 16.83 0.72
N PRO A 389 -22.78 15.48 0.79
CA PRO A 389 -22.38 14.64 -0.34
C PRO A 389 -23.19 14.87 -1.64
N ASP A 390 -24.38 15.46 -1.52
CA ASP A 390 -25.26 15.79 -2.64
C ASP A 390 -24.91 17.13 -3.32
N GLU A 391 -24.20 18.04 -2.63
CA GLU A 391 -23.82 19.35 -3.13
C GLU A 391 -22.38 19.36 -3.68
N LYS A 392 -22.25 18.92 -4.93
CA LYS A 392 -20.95 18.82 -5.62
C LYS A 392 -20.42 20.14 -6.18
N SER A 393 -21.21 21.21 -6.13
CA SER A 393 -20.83 22.54 -6.61
C SER A 393 -21.36 23.62 -5.68
N ILE A 394 -20.46 24.43 -5.14
CA ILE A 394 -20.80 25.63 -4.35
C ILE A 394 -20.37 26.86 -5.12
N THR A 395 -21.27 27.83 -5.25
CA THR A 395 -21.03 29.07 -6.01
C THR A 395 -21.23 30.30 -5.13
N ASN A 396 -20.39 31.32 -5.33
CA ASN A 396 -20.38 32.59 -4.59
C ASN A 396 -19.93 32.45 -3.13
N ALA A 397 -18.97 31.55 -2.87
CA ALA A 397 -18.30 31.43 -1.57
C ALA A 397 -17.29 32.57 -1.35
#